data_AF-A0A218NZP1-F1
#
_entry.id   AF-A0A218NZP1-F1
#
_cell.length_a   1.000
_cell.length_b   1.000
_cell.length_c   1.000
_cell.angle_alpha   90.00
_cell.angle_beta   90.00
_cell.angle_gamma   90.00
#
_symmetry.space_group_name_H-M   'P 1'
#
loop_
_entity.id
_entity.type
_entity.pdbx_description
1 polymer ?
#
loop_
_entity_poly.entity_id
_entity_poly.type
_entity_poly.pdbx_seq_one_letter_code
_entity_poly.pdbx_strand_id
1 'polypeptide(L)' 'MATVIRRDAEKFLKELRSHYGDVWRMPASKYLSKPDFVVLDPKSGKKTKVSFVSLDDGEIVGVVYDELG' A
#
# COMPACT_ATOMS: atom_id res chain seq x y z
N MET A 1 -1.48 14.75 0.88
CA MET A 1 -0.22 14.71 0.11
C MET A 1 0.36 13.33 0.38
N ALA A 2 0.51 12.47 -0.63
CA ALA A 2 0.97 11.09 -0.42
C ALA A 2 2.50 11.03 -0.50
N THR A 3 3.14 10.27 0.39
CA THR A 3 4.59 10.13 0.39
C THR A 3 5.03 9.17 -0.70
N VAL A 4 5.93 9.60 -1.59
CA VAL A 4 6.43 8.74 -2.67
C VAL A 4 7.67 7.99 -2.21
N ILE A 5 7.61 6.67 -2.20
CA ILE A 5 8.74 5.79 -1.86
C ILE A 5 9.28 5.18 -3.15
N ARG A 6 10.53 5.48 -3.50
CA ARG A 6 11.20 4.85 -4.66
C ARG A 6 11.83 3.54 -4.21
N ARG A 7 11.12 2.42 -4.38
CA ARG A 7 11.56 1.08 -3.97
C ARG A 7 10.87 0.03 -4.82
N ASP A 8 11.49 -1.14 -4.91
CA ASP A 8 10.90 -2.34 -5.52
C ASP A 8 9.54 -2.62 -4.86
N ALA A 9 8.47 -2.49 -5.63
CA ALA A 9 7.11 -2.50 -5.10
C ALA A 9 6.72 -3.90 -4.60
N GLU A 10 7.17 -4.95 -5.28
CA GLU A 10 6.97 -6.33 -4.87
C GLU A 10 7.66 -6.61 -3.53
N LYS A 11 8.93 -6.20 -3.40
CA LYS A 11 9.67 -6.40 -2.15
C LYS A 11 9.02 -5.65 -0.99
N PHE A 12 8.58 -4.41 -1.21
CA PHE A 12 7.91 -3.61 -0.20
C PHE A 12 6.60 -4.25 0.28
N LEU A 13 5.76 -4.72 -0.65
CA LEU A 13 4.52 -5.42 -0.31
C LEU A 13 4.77 -6.73 0.45
N LYS A 14 5.85 -7.44 0.10
CA LYS A 14 6.27 -8.66 0.82
C LYS A 14 6.68 -8.35 2.25
N GLU A 15 7.44 -7.28 2.47
CA GLU A 15 7.81 -6.80 3.80
C GLU A 15 6.55 -6.39 4.59
N LEU A 16 5.62 -5.66 3.97
CA LEU A 16 4.36 -5.29 4.60
C LEU A 16 3.53 -6.50 5.03
N ARG A 17 3.40 -7.54 4.19
CA ARG A 17 2.74 -8.80 4.56
C ARG A 17 3.40 -9.54 5.72
N SER A 18 4.71 -9.34 5.91
CA SER A 18 5.43 -9.93 7.03
C SER A 18 5.23 -9.15 8.34
N HIS A 19 5.00 -7.84 8.24
CA HIS A 19 4.81 -6.95 9.40
C HIS A 19 3.34 -6.78 9.78
N TYR A 20 2.43 -6.87 8.80
CA TYR A 20 0.99 -6.73 8.95
C TYR A 20 0.32 -8.02 8.48
N GLY A 21 -0.52 -8.61 9.33
CA GLY A 21 -1.24 -9.85 9.01
C GLY A 21 -2.28 -9.68 7.90
N ASP A 22 -2.88 -8.48 7.81
CA ASP A 22 -4.00 -8.19 6.91
C ASP A 22 -3.58 -7.26 5.78
N VAL A 23 -3.12 -7.83 4.67
CA VAL A 23 -2.74 -7.08 3.47
C VAL A 23 -3.64 -7.43 2.30
N TRP A 24 -4.52 -6.51 1.93
CA TRP A 24 -5.58 -6.73 0.97
C TRP A 24 -5.34 -5.94 -0.31
N ARG A 25 -5.44 -6.62 -1.46
CA ARG A 25 -5.43 -5.97 -2.77
C ARG A 25 -6.85 -5.55 -3.10
N MET A 26 -7.16 -4.26 -3.01
CA MET A 26 -8.51 -3.75 -3.29
C MET A 26 -8.46 -2.62 -4.33
N PRO A 27 -8.47 -2.97 -5.63
CA PRO A 27 -8.54 -1.97 -6.68
C PRO A 27 -9.80 -1.11 -6.51
N ALA A 28 -9.69 0.19 -6.76
CA ALA A 28 -10.76 1.18 -6.62
C ALA A 28 -11.35 1.35 -5.19
N SER A 29 -10.66 0.86 -4.15
CA SER A 29 -11.08 1.12 -2.77
C SER A 29 -11.08 2.61 -2.43
N LYS A 30 -12.06 3.05 -1.62
CA LYS A 30 -12.11 4.44 -1.13
C LYS A 30 -10.88 4.81 -0.32
N TYR A 31 -10.23 3.86 0.35
CA TYR A 31 -8.97 4.06 1.06
C TYR A 31 -7.83 4.48 0.13
N LEU A 32 -7.86 4.07 -1.14
CA LEU A 32 -6.84 4.41 -2.15
C LEU A 32 -7.12 5.71 -2.91
N SER A 33 -8.22 6.40 -2.59
CA SER A 33 -8.52 7.73 -3.13
C SER A 33 -7.57 8.80 -2.59
N LYS A 34 -7.09 8.62 -1.35
CA LYS A 34 -6.03 9.41 -0.71
C LYS A 34 -5.03 8.45 -0.05
N PRO A 35 -4.14 7.82 -0.84
CA PRO A 35 -3.20 6.86 -0.30
C PRO A 35 -2.21 7.54 0.64
N ASP A 36 -1.77 6.83 1.67
CA ASP A 36 -0.72 7.28 2.59
C ASP A 36 0.63 7.30 1.85
N PHE A 37 0.88 6.27 1.04
CA PHE A 37 2.12 6.10 0.29
C PHE A 37 1.85 5.72 -1.16
N VAL A 38 2.75 6.19 -2.03
CA VAL A 38 2.85 5.69 -3.40
C VAL A 38 4.24 5.10 -3.57
N VAL A 39 4.29 3.80 -3.76
CA VAL A 39 5.54 3.07 -4.01
C VAL A 39 5.79 3.08 -5.50
N LEU A 40 6.93 3.59 -5.93
CA LEU A 40 7.34 3.62 -7.32
C LEU A 40 8.48 2.63 -7.51
N ASP A 41 8.21 1.61 -8.30
CA ASP A 41 9.20 0.62 -8.69
C ASP A 41 10.19 1.26 -9.69
N PRO A 42 11.48 1.42 -9.32
CA PRO A 42 12.43 2.13 -10.16
C PRO A 42 12.85 1.34 -11.41
N LYS A 43 12.61 0.01 -11.45
CA LYS A 43 13.00 -0.84 -12.57
C LYS A 43 11.92 -0.89 -13.64
N SER A 44 10.66 -1.01 -13.22
CA SER A 44 9.50 -1.18 -14.09
C SER A 44 8.68 0.11 -14.27
N GLY A 45 8.92 1.14 -13.43
CA GLY A 45 8.14 2.37 -13.43
C GLY A 45 6.73 2.23 -12.84
N LYS A 46 6.36 1.02 -12.39
CA LYS A 46 5.05 0.73 -11.80
C LYS A 46 4.83 1.54 -10.53
N LYS A 47 3.59 1.98 -10.34
CA LYS A 47 3.19 2.74 -9.15
C LYS A 47 2.19 1.92 -8.36
N THR A 48 2.47 1.70 -7.08
CA THR A 48 1.56 1.02 -6.17
C THR A 48 1.07 2.01 -5.13
N LYS A 49 -0.23 2.24 -5.10
CA LYS A 49 -0.86 3.02 -4.02
C LYS A 49 -1.01 2.12 -2.81
N VAL A 50 -0.65 2.61 -1.64
CA VAL A 50 -0.76 1.90 -0.37
C VAL A 50 -1.43 2.81 0.64
N SER A 51 -2.42 2.28 1.36
CA SER A 51 -3.07 2.96 2.46
C SER A 51 -3.20 2.04 3.67
N PHE A 52 -2.97 2.60 4.85
CA PHE A 52 -3.13 1.91 6.12
C PHE A 52 -4.53 2.17 6.66
N VAL A 53 -5.23 1.11 7.01
CA VAL A 53 -6.57 1.17 7.59
C VAL A 53 -6.53 0.65 9.01
N SER A 54 -7.04 1.46 9.93
CA SER A 54 -7.36 1.02 11.29
C SER A 54 -8.81 0.55 11.28
N LEU A 55 -9.05 -0.69 11.69
CA LEU A 55 -10.38 -1.12 12.11
C LEU A 55 -10.65 -0.55 13.51
N ASP A 56 -11.92 -0.41 13.87
CA ASP A 56 -12.43 0.37 15.02
C ASP A 56 -11.85 0.01 16.41
N ASP A 57 -11.05 -1.04 16.53
CA ASP A 57 -10.41 -1.48 17.78
C ASP A 57 -9.11 -0.72 18.12
N GLY A 58 -8.72 0.30 17.34
CA GLY A 58 -7.64 1.24 17.69
C GLY A 58 -6.21 0.70 17.50
N GLU A 59 -6.05 -0.59 17.20
CA GLU A 59 -4.81 -1.14 16.66
C GLU A 59 -4.78 -0.95 15.13
N ILE A 60 -3.60 -0.97 14.50
CA ILE A 60 -3.50 -0.81 13.03
C ILE A 60 -3.84 -2.16 12.41
N VAL A 61 -4.89 -2.25 11.59
CA VAL A 61 -5.51 -3.55 11.24
C VAL A 61 -5.53 -3.88 9.75
N GLY A 62 -4.89 -3.09 8.87
CA GLY A 62 -4.72 -3.55 7.51
C GLY A 62 -3.97 -2.63 6.57
N VAL A 63 -3.45 -3.24 5.52
CA VAL A 63 -2.80 -2.56 4.40
C VAL A 63 -3.64 -2.81 3.17
N VAL A 64 -4.22 -1.75 2.62
CA VAL A 64 -4.88 -1.80 1.32
C VAL A 64 -3.93 -1.28 0.27
N TYR A 65 -3.76 -2.03 -0.82
CA TYR A 65 -2.92 -1.59 -1.93
C TYR A 65 -3.54 -1.88 -3.29
N ASP A 66 -3.10 -1.09 -4.28
CA ASP A 66 -3.43 -1.32 -5.69
C ASP A 66 -2.27 -0.90 -6.59
N GLU A 67 -2.06 -1.70 -7.63
CA GLU A 67 -1.06 -1.43 -8.66
C GLU A 67 -1.72 -0.59 -9.76
N LEU A 68 -1.25 0.64 -9.93
CA LEU A 68 -1.53 1.44 -11.11
C LEU A 68 -0.63 0.94 -12.23
N GLY A 69 -1.21 0.15 -13.13
CA GLY A 69 -0.61 -0.31 -14.38
C GLY A 69 -0.20 0.83 -15.30
#